data_AF-A0A316QMY8-F1
#
_entry.id   AF-A0A316QMY8-F1
#
_cell.length_a   1.000
_cell.length_b   1.000
_cell.length_c   1.000
_cell.angle_alpha   90.00
_cell.angle_beta   90.00
_cell.angle_gamma   90.00
#
_symmetry.space_group_name_H-M   'P 1'
#
loop_
_entity.id
_entity.type
_entity.pdbx_description
1 polymer ?
#
loop_
_entity_poly.entity_id
_entity_poly.type
_entity_poly.pdbx_seq_one_letter_code
_entity_poly.pdbx_strand_id
1 'polypeptide(L)'
;MKTSVNIKMDVEDRDAAKKLFDSLGLDMTTAVNLFVKASLREKAIPFQIAAEQSDAMQERFERELKKDLQASEQDMESGRTVEYKAAMDGLRAKYGI
;
A
#
# COMPACT_ATOMS: atom_id res chain seq x y z
N MET A 1 -29.43 -17.01 -6.68
CA MET A 1 -30.13 -15.97 -7.48
C MET A 1 -29.07 -14.97 -7.95
N LYS A 2 -29.07 -14.58 -9.24
CA LYS A 2 -28.21 -13.50 -9.75
C LYS A 2 -29.08 -12.26 -9.96
N THR A 3 -28.58 -11.08 -9.64
CA THR A 3 -29.28 -9.81 -9.87
C THR A 3 -28.48 -8.95 -10.84
N SER A 4 -29.17 -8.17 -11.67
CA SER A 4 -28.54 -7.15 -12.50
C SER A 4 -28.31 -5.88 -11.71
N VAL A 5 -27.24 -5.16 -12.05
CA VAL A 5 -26.91 -3.85 -11.50
C VAL A 5 -26.59 -2.94 -12.70
N ASN A 6 -27.15 -1.73 -12.70
CA ASN A 6 -26.86 -0.73 -13.72
C ASN A 6 -25.84 0.28 -13.16
N ILE A 7 -24.70 0.45 -13.85
CA ILE A 7 -23.61 1.31 -13.42
C ILE A 7 -23.46 2.44 -14.44
N LYS A 8 -23.51 3.69 -13.98
CA LYS A 8 -23.21 4.87 -14.79
C LYS A 8 -21.71 5.16 -14.71
N MET A 9 -21.10 5.40 -15.85
CA MET A 9 -19.68 5.73 -16.00
C MET A 9 -19.49 6.52 -17.29
N ASP A 10 -18.38 7.26 -17.38
CA ASP A 10 -18.03 7.97 -18.60
C ASP A 10 -17.70 6.98 -19.72
N VAL A 11 -18.00 7.39 -20.95
CA VAL A 11 -17.83 6.57 -22.15
C VAL A 11 -16.36 6.23 -22.38
N GLU A 12 -15.48 7.20 -22.13
CA GLU A 12 -14.03 7.04 -22.30
C GLU A 12 -13.47 6.02 -21.31
N ASP A 13 -13.84 6.12 -20.03
CA ASP A 13 -13.44 5.18 -18.98
C ASP A 13 -13.95 3.77 -19.26
N ARG A 14 -15.22 3.64 -19.69
CA ARG A 14 -15.81 2.35 -20.06
C ARG A 14 -15.01 1.66 -21.16
N ASP A 15 -14.68 2.40 -22.21
CA ASP A 15 -14.00 1.84 -23.39
C ASP A 15 -12.53 1.54 -23.09
N ALA A 16 -11.88 2.35 -22.27
CA ALA A 16 -10.53 2.08 -21.76
C ALA A 16 -10.51 0.83 -20.87
N ALA A 17 -11.42 0.73 -19.91
CA ALA A 17 -11.55 -0.43 -19.03
C ALA A 17 -11.83 -1.71 -19.82
N LYS A 18 -12.69 -1.64 -20.85
CA LYS A 18 -12.98 -2.78 -21.72
C LYS A 18 -11.72 -3.28 -22.43
N LYS A 19 -10.96 -2.39 -23.06
CA LYS A 19 -9.68 -2.75 -23.72
C LYS A 19 -8.69 -3.37 -22.75
N LEU A 20 -8.58 -2.80 -21.54
CA LEU A 20 -7.71 -3.33 -20.49
C LEU A 20 -8.12 -4.75 -20.09
N PHE A 21 -9.38 -4.95 -19.72
CA PHE A 21 -9.84 -6.26 -19.25
C PHE A 21 -9.81 -7.32 -20.36
N ASP A 22 -10.15 -6.95 -21.60
CA ASP A 22 -10.03 -7.84 -22.75
C ASP A 22 -8.58 -8.30 -22.95
N SER A 23 -7.59 -7.40 -22.76
CA SER A 23 -6.16 -7.77 -22.82
C SER A 23 -5.71 -8.74 -21.72
N LEU A 24 -6.44 -8.77 -20.60
CA LEU A 24 -6.25 -9.69 -19.48
C LEU A 24 -7.09 -10.97 -19.62
N GLY A 25 -7.86 -11.12 -20.70
CA GLY A 25 -8.76 -12.27 -20.92
C GLY A 25 -10.02 -12.25 -20.04
N LEU A 26 -10.44 -11.06 -19.58
CA LEU A 26 -11.60 -10.87 -18.71
C LEU A 26 -12.65 -10.02 -19.40
N ASP A 27 -13.92 -10.44 -19.35
CA ASP A 27 -15.01 -9.54 -19.70
C ASP A 27 -15.28 -8.52 -18.57
N MET A 28 -15.94 -7.42 -18.91
CA MET A 28 -16.28 -6.34 -17.96
C MET A 28 -17.06 -6.86 -16.75
N THR A 29 -17.96 -7.83 -16.95
CA THR A 29 -18.78 -8.39 -15.88
C THR A 29 -17.93 -9.18 -14.89
N THR A 30 -16.95 -9.91 -15.38
CA THR A 30 -16.01 -10.72 -14.62
C THR A 30 -15.09 -9.81 -13.80
N ALA A 31 -14.56 -8.76 -14.41
CA ALA A 31 -13.73 -7.76 -13.73
C ALA A 31 -14.49 -7.07 -12.58
N VAL A 32 -15.72 -6.60 -12.82
CA VAL A 32 -16.55 -5.95 -11.79
C VAL A 32 -16.91 -6.93 -10.66
N ASN A 33 -17.26 -8.18 -10.99
CA ASN A 33 -17.53 -9.19 -9.97
C ASN A 33 -16.28 -9.55 -9.15
N LEU A 34 -15.10 -9.58 -9.77
CA LEU A 34 -13.84 -9.81 -9.08
C LEU A 34 -13.55 -8.68 -8.07
N PHE A 35 -13.73 -7.42 -8.50
CA PHE A 35 -13.63 -6.26 -7.62
C PHE A 35 -14.53 -6.40 -6.40
N VAL A 36 -15.84 -6.64 -6.60
CA VAL A 36 -16.80 -6.79 -5.49
C VAL A 36 -16.42 -7.92 -4.54
N LYS A 37 -15.98 -9.07 -5.08
CA LYS A 37 -15.54 -10.21 -4.24
C LYS A 37 -14.30 -9.88 -3.42
N ALA A 38 -13.33 -9.18 -4.01
CA ALA A 38 -12.13 -8.74 -3.31
C ALA A 38 -12.50 -7.76 -2.18
N SER A 39 -13.39 -6.78 -2.45
CA SER A 39 -13.87 -5.85 -1.44
C SER A 39 -14.57 -6.55 -0.27
N LEU A 40 -15.40 -7.56 -0.57
CA LEU A 40 -16.13 -8.32 0.45
C LEU A 40 -15.20 -9.19 1.31
N ARG A 41 -14.15 -9.76 0.69
CA ARG A 41 -13.14 -10.58 1.37
C ARG A 41 -12.28 -9.75 2.31
N GLU A 42 -11.84 -8.58 1.84
CA GLU A 42 -10.89 -7.72 2.57
C GLU A 42 -11.59 -6.71 3.49
N LYS A 43 -12.92 -6.57 3.39
CA LYS A 43 -13.70 -5.55 4.11
C LYS A 43 -13.16 -4.13 3.87
N ALA A 44 -12.60 -3.91 2.68
CA ALA A 44 -11.96 -2.68 2.26
C ALA A 44 -12.19 -2.49 0.76
N ILE A 45 -11.77 -1.35 0.21
CA ILE A 45 -11.64 -1.21 -1.24
C ILE A 45 -10.34 -1.93 -1.65
N PRO A 46 -10.38 -2.87 -2.62
CA PRO A 46 -9.27 -3.76 -2.98
C PRO A 46 -8.24 -3.07 -3.88
N PHE A 47 -7.96 -1.82 -3.57
CA PHE A 47 -6.85 -1.02 -4.07
C PHE A 47 -6.60 0.08 -3.03
N GLN A 48 -5.36 0.56 -2.96
CA GLN A 48 -5.01 1.63 -2.07
C GLN A 48 -5.72 2.92 -2.50
N ILE A 49 -6.58 3.47 -1.63
CA ILE A 49 -7.13 4.80 -1.83
C ILE A 49 -6.11 5.78 -1.26
N ALA A 50 -5.30 6.35 -2.15
CA ALA A 50 -4.54 7.54 -1.86
C ALA A 50 -5.23 8.70 -2.58
N ALA A 51 -5.64 9.74 -1.84
CA ALA A 51 -5.55 11.08 -2.44
C ALA A 51 -4.07 11.24 -2.80
N GLU A 52 -3.75 11.81 -3.98
CA GLU A 52 -2.37 12.08 -4.43
C GLU A 52 -1.45 12.16 -3.23
N GLN A 53 -0.47 11.26 -3.11
CA GLN A 53 0.51 11.33 -2.03
C GLN A 53 0.93 12.79 -1.98
N SER A 54 0.43 13.54 -0.99
CA SER A 54 0.72 14.95 -1.00
C SER A 54 2.22 14.99 -0.90
N ASP A 55 2.88 15.81 -1.73
CA ASP A 55 4.34 15.96 -1.64
C ASP A 55 4.75 16.15 -0.17
N ALA A 56 3.88 16.78 0.64
CA ALA A 56 3.98 16.90 2.08
C ALA A 56 4.09 15.57 2.88
N MET A 57 3.39 14.48 2.54
CA MET A 57 3.55 13.17 3.20
C MET A 57 4.88 12.50 2.82
N GLN A 58 5.25 12.55 1.54
CA GLN A 58 6.55 12.04 1.06
C GLN A 58 7.70 12.82 1.69
N GLU A 59 7.66 14.15 1.64
CA GLU A 59 8.65 15.01 2.29
C GLU A 59 8.71 14.80 3.80
N ARG A 60 7.58 14.53 4.47
CA ARG A 60 7.59 14.20 5.92
C ARG A 60 8.31 12.89 6.16
N PHE A 61 8.02 11.86 5.37
CA PHE A 61 8.70 10.58 5.47
C PHE A 61 10.20 10.71 5.20
N GLU A 62 10.58 11.43 4.15
CA GLU A 62 11.98 11.71 3.81
C GLU A 62 12.71 12.50 4.90
N ARG A 63 12.05 13.51 5.49
CA ARG A 63 12.63 14.29 6.61
C ARG A 63 12.89 13.42 7.83
N GLU A 64 11.96 12.57 8.21
CA GLU A 64 12.14 11.68 9.36
C GLU A 64 13.21 10.62 9.09
N LEU A 65 13.18 9.99 7.90
CA LEU A 65 14.22 9.03 7.50
C LEU A 65 15.62 9.66 7.52
N LYS A 66 15.75 10.91 7.07
CA LYS A 66 17.03 11.63 7.07
C LYS A 66 17.53 11.93 8.50
N LYS A 67 16.63 12.27 9.43
CA LYS A 67 17.01 12.48 10.84
C LYS A 67 17.51 11.18 11.48
N ASP A 68 16.82 10.07 11.23
CA ASP A 68 17.20 8.76 11.77
C ASP A 68 18.58 8.32 11.25
N LEU A 69 18.85 8.56 9.96
CA LEU A 69 20.16 8.29 9.37
C LEU A 69 21.27 9.11 10.03
N GLN A 70 21.06 10.41 10.23
CA GLN A 70 22.03 11.30 10.89
C GLN A 70 22.28 10.91 12.34
N ALA A 71 21.23 10.53 13.07
CA ALA A 71 21.37 10.05 14.44
C ALA A 71 22.20 8.76 14.49
N SER A 72 21.95 7.83 13.55
CA SER A 72 22.72 6.60 13.44
C SER A 72 24.19 6.86 13.06
N GLU A 73 24.48 7.80 12.15
CA GLU A 73 25.83 8.22 11.82
C GLU A 73 26.57 8.78 13.03
N GLN A 74 25.93 9.64 13.82
CA GLN A 74 26.50 10.19 15.05
C GLN A 74 26.70 9.12 16.13
N ASP A 75 25.79 8.15 16.24
CA ASP A 75 25.94 7.03 17.16
C ASP A 75 27.10 6.11 16.74
N MET A 76 27.31 5.92 15.42
CA MET A 76 28.48 5.24 14.88
C MET A 76 29.79 5.99 15.15
N GLU A 77 29.83 7.30 14.91
CA GLU A 77 31.00 8.15 15.16
C GLU A 77 31.37 8.26 16.64
N SER A 78 30.36 8.28 17.53
CA SER A 78 30.55 8.32 18.98
C SER A 78 30.82 6.94 19.60
N GLY A 79 30.91 5.88 18.79
CA GLY A 79 31.15 4.51 19.24
C GLY A 79 29.99 3.90 20.03
N ARG A 80 28.81 4.54 20.01
CA ARG A 80 27.57 4.06 20.64
C ARG A 80 26.84 3.06 19.73
N THR A 81 27.59 2.10 19.21
CA THR A 81 27.04 0.99 18.42
C THR A 81 26.83 -0.22 19.30
N VAL A 82 25.70 -0.88 19.15
CA VAL A 82 25.43 -2.18 19.79
C VAL A 82 25.50 -3.29 18.76
N GLU A 83 25.99 -4.46 19.17
CA GLU A 83 26.02 -5.64 18.31
C GLU A 83 24.59 -6.08 17.98
N TYR A 84 24.35 -6.40 16.72
CA TYR A 84 23.01 -6.63 16.19
C TYR A 84 22.24 -7.68 16.99
N LYS A 85 22.91 -8.78 17.37
CA LYS A 85 22.30 -9.85 18.15
C LYS A 85 21.82 -9.37 19.53
N ALA A 86 22.67 -8.64 20.25
CA ALA A 86 22.33 -8.09 21.57
C ALA A 86 21.19 -7.07 21.50
N ALA A 87 21.16 -6.24 20.44
CA ALA A 87 20.08 -5.29 20.20
C ALA A 87 18.74 -6.01 19.95
N MET A 88 18.75 -7.04 19.11
CA MET A 88 17.55 -7.83 18.80
C MET A 88 17.04 -8.59 20.03
N ASP A 89 17.93 -9.23 20.80
CA ASP A 89 17.54 -9.93 22.03
C ASP A 89 16.87 -8.98 23.04
N GLY A 90 17.36 -7.75 23.17
CA GLY A 90 16.74 -6.71 24.00
C GLY A 90 15.36 -6.28 23.50
N LEU A 91 15.19 -6.14 22.18
CA LEU A 91 13.89 -5.79 21.57
C LEU A 91 12.86 -6.91 21.74
N ARG A 92 13.27 -8.17 21.54
CA ARG A 92 12.42 -9.34 21.79
C ARG A 92 11.97 -9.42 23.24
N ALA A 93 12.89 -9.19 24.18
CA ALA A 93 12.59 -9.20 25.61
C ALA A 93 11.64 -8.06 26.04
N LYS A 94 11.78 -6.88 25.42
CA LYS A 94 11.01 -5.68 25.80
C LYS A 94 9.64 -5.59 25.12
N TYR A 95 9.52 -6.05 23.87
CA TYR A 95 8.33 -5.87 23.06
C TYR A 95 7.67 -7.18 22.59
N GLY A 96 8.25 -8.35 22.90
CA GLY A 96 7.65 -9.65 22.61
C GLY A 96 7.54 -10.01 21.13
N ILE A 97 8.35 -9.38 20.29
CA ILE A 97 8.50 -9.64 18.84
C ILE A 97 9.61 -10.65 18.55
#